data_AF-A0A8I1FVV5-F1
#
_entry.id   AF-A0A8I1FVV5-F1
#
_cell.length_a   1.000
_cell.length_b   1.000
_cell.length_c   1.000
_cell.angle_alpha   90.00
_cell.angle_beta   90.00
_cell.angle_gamma   90.00
#
_symmetry.space_group_name_H-M   'P 1'
#
loop_
_entity.id
_entity.type
_entity.pdbx_description
1 polymer ?
#
loop_
_entity_poly.entity_id
_entity_poly.type
_entity_poly.pdbx_seq_one_letter_code
_entity_poly.pdbx_strand_id
1 'polypeptide(L)'
;MTDLETTIIEQARHELQNLRRALLMPVGDDRIATLASSFWMLSGLTMLASLENSGLSKKAAEELHTLDREAGQAIAAAGLLGAIRKA
;
A
#
# COMPACT_ATOMS: atom_id res chain seq x y z
N MET A 1 6.09 -3.22 -19.95
CA MET A 1 6.18 -3.89 -18.63
C MET A 1 6.24 -5.37 -18.87
N THR A 2 7.00 -6.09 -18.05
CA THR A 2 7.05 -7.55 -18.00
C THR A 2 5.87 -8.11 -17.22
N ASP A 3 5.65 -9.42 -17.31
CA ASP A 3 4.61 -10.11 -16.53
C ASP A 3 4.88 -10.01 -15.02
N LEU A 4 6.15 -10.05 -14.62
CA LEU A 4 6.55 -9.90 -13.22
C LEU A 4 6.22 -8.49 -12.70
N GLU A 5 6.58 -7.45 -13.45
CA GLU A 5 6.26 -6.06 -13.08
C GLU A 5 4.75 -5.86 -12.95
N THR A 6 3.99 -6.38 -13.92
CA THR A 6 2.52 -6.31 -13.91
C THR A 6 1.95 -7.02 -12.69
N THR A 7 2.46 -8.19 -12.35
CA THR A 7 2.03 -8.95 -11.16
C THR A 7 2.33 -8.20 -9.86
N ILE A 8 3.51 -7.60 -9.75
CA ILE A 8 3.93 -6.79 -8.59
C ILE A 8 3.00 -5.59 -8.42
N ILE A 9 2.69 -4.89 -9.51
CA ILE A 9 1.78 -3.72 -9.52
C ILE A 9 0.36 -4.13 -9.13
N GLU A 10 -0.15 -5.23 -9.67
CA GLU A 10 -1.49 -5.70 -9.32
C GLU A 10 -1.58 -6.19 -7.87
N GLN A 11 -0.51 -6.79 -7.33
CA GLN A 11 -0.44 -7.08 -5.89
C GLN A 11 -0.45 -5.78 -5.07
N ALA A 12 0.33 -4.77 -5.44
CA ALA A 12 0.33 -3.48 -4.74
C ALA A 12 -1.05 -2.81 -4.78
N ARG A 13 -1.76 -2.89 -5.93
CA ARG A 13 -3.14 -2.41 -6.08
C ARG A 13 -4.10 -3.17 -5.17
N HIS A 14 -3.95 -4.49 -5.07
CA HIS A 14 -4.75 -5.33 -4.19
C HIS A 14 -4.55 -4.93 -2.72
N GLU A 15 -3.31 -4.71 -2.28
CA GLU A 15 -3.04 -4.30 -0.89
C GLU A 15 -3.57 -2.89 -0.58
N LEU A 16 -3.50 -1.96 -1.53
CA LEU A 16 -4.13 -0.65 -1.37
C LEU A 16 -5.66 -0.78 -1.20
N GLN A 17 -6.30 -1.71 -1.91
CA GLN A 17 -7.74 -1.98 -1.72
C GLN A 17 -8.04 -2.59 -0.36
N ASN A 18 -7.23 -3.56 0.09
CA ASN A 18 -7.37 -4.18 1.42
C ASN A 18 -7.19 -3.15 2.53
N LEU A 19 -6.19 -2.28 2.42
CA LEU A 19 -5.96 -1.17 3.33
C LEU A 19 -7.18 -0.23 3.36
N ARG A 20 -7.69 0.20 2.20
CA ARG A 20 -8.89 1.05 2.13
C ARG A 20 -10.11 0.39 2.76
N ARG A 21 -10.33 -0.92 2.54
CA ARG A 21 -11.42 -1.68 3.16
C ARG A 21 -11.26 -1.74 4.68
N ALA A 22 -10.05 -2.03 5.17
CA ALA A 22 -9.77 -2.11 6.59
C ALA A 22 -9.98 -0.76 7.30
N LEU A 23 -9.72 0.36 6.63
CA LEU A 23 -10.02 1.68 7.19
C LEU A 23 -11.53 1.89 7.47
N LEU A 24 -12.39 1.21 6.72
CA LEU A 24 -13.86 1.26 6.87
C LEU A 24 -14.41 0.18 7.83
N MET A 25 -13.58 -0.77 8.25
CA MET A 25 -14.00 -1.83 9.19
C MET A 25 -14.20 -1.25 10.61
N PRO A 26 -15.07 -1.88 11.43
CA PRO A 26 -15.14 -1.57 12.86
C PRO A 26 -13.78 -1.72 13.54
N VAL A 27 -13.53 -0.93 14.58
CA VAL A 27 -12.31 -1.02 15.37
C VAL A 27 -12.26 -2.38 16.08
N GLY A 28 -11.20 -3.14 15.82
CA GLY A 28 -10.97 -4.47 16.39
C GLY A 28 -9.68 -5.07 15.85
N ASP A 29 -9.30 -6.23 16.37
CA ASP A 29 -8.03 -6.88 16.06
C ASP A 29 -7.89 -7.22 14.57
N ASP A 30 -8.97 -7.68 13.93
CA ASP A 30 -9.01 -7.99 12.49
C ASP A 30 -8.69 -6.76 11.62
N ARG A 31 -9.20 -5.59 12.02
CA ARG A 31 -8.92 -4.33 11.35
C ARG A 31 -7.44 -3.97 11.49
N ILE A 32 -6.90 -4.06 12.69
CA ILE A 32 -5.50 -3.73 12.97
C ILE A 32 -4.57 -4.67 12.20
N ALA A 33 -4.86 -5.97 12.22
CA ALA A 33 -4.10 -6.98 11.49
C ALA A 33 -4.12 -6.72 9.97
N THR A 34 -5.29 -6.44 9.40
CA THR A 34 -5.43 -6.16 7.96
C THR A 34 -4.70 -4.87 7.58
N LEU A 35 -4.85 -3.80 8.36
CA LEU A 35 -4.14 -2.53 8.13
C LEU A 35 -2.63 -2.74 8.16
N ALA A 36 -2.11 -3.44 9.18
CA ALA A 36 -0.68 -3.69 9.31
C ALA A 36 -0.15 -4.56 8.17
N SER A 37 -0.84 -5.66 7.84
CA SER A 37 -0.42 -6.57 6.77
C SER A 37 -0.36 -5.85 5.42
N SER A 38 -1.43 -5.15 5.03
CA SER A 38 -1.47 -4.46 3.74
C SER A 38 -0.52 -3.27 3.67
N PHE A 39 -0.33 -2.56 4.78
CA PHE A 39 0.69 -1.50 4.86
C PHE A 39 2.09 -2.07 4.62
N TRP A 40 2.50 -3.10 5.37
CA TRP A 40 3.84 -3.66 5.25
C TRP A 40 4.10 -4.30 3.88
N MET A 41 3.11 -4.99 3.32
CA MET A 41 3.22 -5.57 1.98
C MET A 41 3.41 -4.47 0.92
N LEU A 42 2.58 -3.42 0.96
CA LEU A 42 2.70 -2.31 0.01
C LEU A 42 4.04 -1.58 0.14
N SER A 43 4.50 -1.30 1.36
CA SER A 43 5.81 -0.69 1.60
C SER A 43 6.96 -1.57 1.09
N GLY A 44 6.86 -2.88 1.24
CA GLY A 44 7.85 -3.82 0.70
C GLY A 44 7.93 -3.80 -0.83
N LEU A 45 6.77 -3.76 -1.51
CA LEU A 45 6.71 -3.66 -2.96
C LEU A 45 7.26 -2.31 -3.46
N THR A 46 6.94 -1.21 -2.78
CA THR A 46 7.48 0.12 -3.10
C THR A 46 8.98 0.23 -2.83
N MET A 47 9.51 -0.52 -1.86
CA MET A 47 10.95 -0.58 -1.63
C MET A 47 11.68 -1.09 -2.86
N LEU A 48 11.12 -2.06 -3.60
CA LEU A 48 11.70 -2.53 -4.86
C LEU A 48 11.85 -1.39 -5.88
N ALA A 49 10.89 -0.47 -5.96
CA ALA A 49 10.97 0.71 -6.83
C ALA A 49 12.11 1.67 -6.45
N SER A 50 12.58 1.61 -5.20
CA SER A 50 13.64 2.48 -4.67
C SER A 50 15.04 1.87 -4.78
N LEU A 51 15.16 0.60 -5.17
CA LEU A 51 16.46 -0.05 -5.34
C LEU A 51 17.05 0.28 -6.72
N GLU A 52 18.30 0.73 -6.74
CA GLU A 52 19.03 1.13 -7.96
C GLU A 52 19.09 0.02 -9.02
N ASN A 53 19.18 -1.25 -8.59
CA ASN A 53 19.27 -2.42 -9.45
C ASN A 53 18.09 -3.39 -9.26
N SER A 54 16.88 -2.87 -9.06
CA SER A 54 15.67 -3.70 -8.85
C SER A 54 15.26 -4.56 -10.04
N GLY A 55 15.76 -4.25 -11.24
CA GLY A 55 15.28 -4.84 -12.48
C GLY A 55 13.90 -4.32 -12.92
N LEU A 56 13.32 -3.37 -12.19
CA LEU A 56 12.09 -2.70 -12.57
C LEU A 56 12.38 -1.58 -13.58
N SER A 57 11.54 -1.49 -14.59
CA SER A 57 11.46 -0.35 -15.48
C SER A 57 11.01 0.89 -14.71
N LYS A 58 11.42 2.07 -15.20
CA LYS A 58 11.02 3.37 -14.65
C LYS A 58 9.50 3.49 -14.49
N LYS A 59 8.76 2.98 -15.49
CA LYS A 59 7.29 2.98 -15.46
C LYS A 59 6.74 2.18 -14.29
N ALA A 60 7.25 0.96 -14.05
CA ALA A 60 6.80 0.13 -12.95
C ALA A 60 7.14 0.76 -11.58
N ALA A 61 8.32 1.36 -11.45
CA ALA A 61 8.70 2.10 -10.26
C ALA A 61 7.77 3.31 -9.97
N GLU A 62 7.46 4.10 -11.00
CA GLU A 62 6.53 5.24 -10.89
C GLU A 62 5.11 4.82 -10.49
N GLU A 63 4.61 3.68 -11.02
CA GLU A 63 3.32 3.13 -10.63
C GLU A 63 3.30 2.68 -9.16
N LEU A 64 4.35 2.00 -8.68
CA LEU A 64 4.48 1.61 -7.27
C LEU A 64 4.52 2.81 -6.33
N HIS A 65 5.31 3.83 -6.65
CA HIS A 65 5.35 5.08 -5.87
C HIS A 65 4.00 5.81 -5.86
N THR A 66 3.23 5.71 -6.93
CA THR A 66 1.88 6.30 -6.98
C THR A 66 0.93 5.56 -6.04
N LEU A 67 0.96 4.23 -6.02
CA LEU A 67 0.15 3.41 -5.12
C LEU A 67 0.50 3.65 -3.65
N ASP A 68 1.80 3.77 -3.33
CA ASP A 68 2.28 4.11 -1.98
C ASP A 68 1.78 5.47 -1.50
N ARG A 69 1.87 6.49 -2.36
CA ARG A 69 1.34 7.83 -2.09
C ARG A 69 -0.17 7.80 -1.85
N GLU A 70 -0.92 7.03 -2.63
CA GLU A 70 -2.36 6.86 -2.42
C GLU A 70 -2.68 6.18 -1.09
N ALA A 71 -1.89 5.20 -0.66
CA ALA A 71 -2.03 4.58 0.66
C ALA A 71 -1.75 5.57 1.79
N GLY A 72 -0.68 6.36 1.67
CA GLY A 72 -0.34 7.42 2.63
C GLY A 72 -1.47 8.45 2.76
N GLN A 73 -2.08 8.85 1.65
CA GLN A 73 -3.24 9.74 1.64
C GLN A 73 -4.46 9.11 2.32
N ALA A 74 -4.75 7.83 2.07
CA ALA A 74 -5.85 7.12 2.70
C ALA A 74 -5.69 7.03 4.23
N ILE A 75 -4.49 6.68 4.69
CA ILE A 75 -4.15 6.64 6.13
C ILE A 75 -4.27 8.04 6.75
N ALA A 76 -3.73 9.07 6.10
CA ALA A 76 -3.79 10.44 6.61
C ALA A 76 -5.24 10.93 6.74
N ALA A 77 -6.08 10.69 5.72
CA ALA A 77 -7.50 11.02 5.74
C ALA A 77 -8.24 10.28 6.87
N ALA A 78 -7.96 8.99 7.06
CA ALA A 78 -8.54 8.21 8.14
C ALA A 78 -8.09 8.70 9.53
N GLY A 79 -6.85 9.16 9.68
CA GLY A 79 -6.37 9.82 10.89
C GLY A 79 -7.12 11.11 11.20
N LEU A 80 -7.37 11.95 10.19
CA LEU A 80 -8.15 13.19 10.35
C LEU A 80 -9.61 12.93 10.75
N LEU A 81 -10.22 11.86 10.24
CA LEU A 81 -11.59 11.45 10.56
C LEU A 81 -11.71 10.71 11.90
N GLY A 82 -10.61 10.54 12.63
CA GLY A 82 -10.59 9.81 13.92
C GLY A 82 -10.76 8.29 13.78
N ALA A 83 -10.72 7.77 12.55
CA ALA A 83 -10.75 6.33 12.29
C ALA A 83 -9.43 5.68 12.74
N ILE A 84 -8.32 6.40 12.76
CA ILE A 84 -7.05 5.96 13.36
C ILE A 84 -6.77 6.88 14.55
N ARG A 85 -6.89 6.37 15.78
CA ARG A 85 -6.42 7.11 16.97
C ARG A 85 -4.89 7.06 16.97
N LYS A 86 -4.24 8.22 17.05
CA LYS A 86 -2.84 8.28 17.47
C LYS A 86 -2.76 7.71 18.88
N ALA A 87 -1.89 6.72 19.07
CA ALA A 87 -1.52 6.23 20.40
C ALA A 87 -0.86 7.36 21.20
#